data_AF-A0AAD4DX99-F1
#
_entry.id   AF-A0AAD4DX99-F1
#
_cell.length_a   1.000
_cell.length_b   1.000
_cell.length_c   1.000
_cell.angle_alpha   90.00
_cell.angle_beta   90.00
_cell.angle_gamma   90.00
#
_symmetry.space_group_name_H-M   'P 1'
#
loop_
_entity.id
_entity.type
_entity.pdbx_description
1 polymer ?
#
loop_
_entity_poly.entity_id
_entity_poly.type
_entity_poly.pdbx_seq_one_letter_code
_entity_poly.pdbx_strand_id
1 'polypeptide(L)'
;MDFILAIRNASLDDPIVNLSDDALERLRNPPQGPIVIDSPGVRQSISMYLALEHASQDAYNRICRATTQNFAGADGVDDLLSFYSVEKLISQYTGVESIEHDMCPKSCLAFTGPYADLDNCPMCTTSHWDQAKLQANNGRSRVAAQKFITIPLGPQLQSLYRDPEN
;
A
#
# COMPACT_ATOMS: atom_id res chain seq x y z
N MET A 1 10.07 -28.37 -7.55
CA MET A 1 9.32 -29.03 -6.45
C MET A 1 8.98 -28.01 -5.37
N ASP A 2 9.91 -27.12 -5.04
CA ASP A 2 9.77 -26.13 -3.96
C ASP A 2 8.57 -25.19 -4.10
N PHE A 3 8.27 -24.69 -5.31
CA PHE A 3 7.07 -23.87 -5.55
C PHE A 3 5.76 -24.61 -5.25
N ILE A 4 5.67 -25.90 -5.60
CA ILE A 4 4.46 -26.71 -5.35
C ILE A 4 4.27 -26.88 -3.84
N LEU A 5 5.36 -27.12 -3.10
CA LEU A 5 5.33 -27.23 -1.64
C LEU A 5 4.97 -25.90 -0.99
N ALA A 6 5.52 -24.79 -1.48
CA ALA A 6 5.21 -23.45 -0.99
C ALA A 6 3.73 -23.11 -1.16
N ILE A 7 3.14 -23.37 -2.33
CA ILE A 7 1.69 -23.16 -2.56
C ILE A 7 0.85 -24.08 -1.67
N ARG A 8 1.24 -25.36 -1.54
CA ARG A 8 0.50 -26.34 -0.73
C ARG A 8 0.46 -25.96 0.76
N ASN A 9 1.54 -25.36 1.26
CA ASN A 9 1.70 -24.98 2.66
C ASN A 9 1.45 -23.47 2.90
N ALA A 10 0.93 -22.75 1.90
CA ALA A 10 0.72 -21.32 1.99
C ALA A 10 -0.19 -20.98 3.17
N SER A 11 0.25 -20.02 3.99
CA SER A 11 -0.45 -19.54 5.18
C SER A 11 -0.34 -18.03 5.26
N LEU A 12 -1.31 -17.39 5.92
CA LEU A 12 -1.24 -15.97 6.24
C LEU A 12 -0.14 -15.64 7.27
N ASP A 13 0.30 -16.64 8.03
CA ASP A 13 1.41 -16.52 8.99
C ASP A 13 2.79 -16.68 8.34
N ASP A 14 2.85 -16.93 7.03
CA ASP A 14 4.12 -17.04 6.33
C ASP A 14 4.80 -15.66 6.26
N PRO A 15 6.05 -15.51 6.75
CA PRO A 15 6.79 -14.24 6.67
C PRO A 15 6.86 -13.65 5.27
N ILE A 16 6.71 -14.49 4.23
CA ILE A 16 6.72 -14.07 2.84
C ILE A 16 5.50 -13.28 2.40
N VAL A 17 4.41 -13.30 3.17
CA VAL A 17 3.17 -12.61 2.83
C VAL A 17 3.34 -11.08 2.94
N ASN A 18 4.34 -10.60 3.70
CA ASN A 18 4.69 -9.17 3.82
C ASN A 18 3.49 -8.26 4.18
N LEU A 19 2.47 -8.79 4.86
CA LEU A 19 1.38 -7.99 5.42
C LEU A 19 1.80 -7.40 6.76
N SER A 20 1.31 -6.20 7.06
CA SER A 20 1.43 -5.62 8.41
C SER A 20 0.61 -6.43 9.42
N ASP A 21 1.00 -6.41 10.69
CA ASP A 21 0.24 -7.06 11.77
C ASP A 21 -1.22 -6.56 11.81
N ASP A 22 -1.42 -5.26 11.60
CA ASP A 22 -2.74 -4.64 11.53
C ASP A 22 -3.57 -5.14 10.34
N ALA A 23 -2.94 -5.33 9.17
CA ALA A 23 -3.62 -5.88 8.00
C ALA A 23 -4.00 -7.35 8.18
N LEU A 24 -3.11 -8.14 8.79
CA LEU A 24 -3.37 -9.54 9.12
C LEU A 24 -4.53 -9.68 10.12
N GLU A 25 -4.56 -8.81 11.14
CA GLU A 25 -5.63 -8.77 12.14
C GLU A 25 -6.97 -8.43 11.49
N ARG A 26 -7.05 -7.40 10.63
CA ARG A 26 -8.27 -7.07 9.90
C ARG A 26 -8.71 -8.19 8.95
N LEU A 27 -7.76 -8.89 8.33
CA LEU A 27 -8.05 -10.01 7.45
C LEU A 27 -8.66 -11.20 8.22
N ARG A 28 -8.28 -11.40 9.48
CA ARG A 28 -8.87 -12.42 10.36
C ARG A 28 -10.18 -11.98 10.98
N ASN A 29 -10.28 -10.70 11.33
CA ASN A 29 -11.39 -10.09 12.05
C ASN A 29 -11.94 -8.88 11.26
N PRO A 30 -12.62 -9.11 10.13
CA PRO A 30 -13.09 -8.02 9.27
C PRO A 30 -14.12 -7.16 10.00
N PRO A 31 -14.02 -5.82 9.90
CA PRO A 31 -15.06 -4.92 10.39
C PRO A 31 -16.44 -5.32 9.84
N GLN A 32 -17.47 -5.25 10.68
CA GLN A 32 -18.85 -5.58 10.33
C GLN A 32 -19.71 -4.34 10.58
N GLY A 33 -20.15 -3.66 9.52
CA GLY A 33 -20.97 -2.46 9.60
C GLY A 33 -20.40 -1.26 8.84
N PRO A 34 -21.22 -0.23 8.56
CA PRO A 34 -20.88 0.82 7.62
C PRO A 34 -19.67 1.67 8.04
N ILE A 35 -19.02 2.28 7.06
CA ILE A 35 -17.98 3.29 7.29
C ILE A 35 -18.67 4.61 7.61
N VAL A 36 -18.40 5.16 8.79
CA VAL A 36 -18.93 6.46 9.22
C VAL A 36 -17.79 7.47 9.18
N ILE A 37 -17.94 8.50 8.36
CA ILE A 37 -17.01 9.64 8.27
C ILE A 37 -17.82 10.90 8.55
N ASP A 38 -17.69 11.44 9.76
CA ASP A 38 -18.52 12.56 10.23
C ASP A 38 -17.93 13.93 9.89
N SER A 39 -16.61 14.07 9.95
CA SER A 39 -15.93 15.34 9.68
C SER A 39 -16.02 15.75 8.20
N PRO A 40 -16.54 16.95 7.89
CA PRO A 40 -16.53 17.50 6.53
C PRO A 40 -15.13 17.59 5.94
N GLY A 41 -14.12 17.92 6.77
CA GLY A 41 -12.72 18.00 6.35
C GLY A 41 -12.15 16.66 5.95
N VAL A 42 -12.45 15.61 6.71
CA VAL A 42 -12.04 14.25 6.36
C VAL A 42 -12.72 13.78 5.07
N ARG A 43 -14.03 14.03 4.90
CA ARG A 43 -14.73 13.71 3.64
C ARG A 43 -14.14 14.46 2.45
N GLN A 44 -13.80 15.73 2.63
CA GLN A 44 -13.16 16.54 1.59
C GLN A 44 -11.78 15.99 1.24
N SER A 45 -10.98 15.61 2.26
CA SER A 45 -9.66 15.01 2.06
C SER A 45 -9.74 13.74 1.22
N ILE A 46 -10.68 12.84 1.54
CA ILE A 46 -10.91 11.61 0.77
C ILE A 46 -11.37 11.93 -0.66
N SER A 47 -12.34 12.84 -0.81
CA SER A 47 -12.83 13.26 -2.13
C SER A 47 -11.72 13.84 -3.02
N MET A 48 -10.86 14.68 -2.43
CA MET A 48 -9.71 15.25 -3.11
C MET A 48 -8.69 14.19 -3.50
N TYR A 49 -8.39 13.25 -2.59
CA TYR A 49 -7.46 12.15 -2.87
C TYR A 49 -7.94 11.33 -4.07
N LEU A 50 -9.21 10.91 -4.06
CA LEU A 50 -9.81 10.14 -5.16
C LEU A 50 -9.87 10.94 -6.47
N ALA A 51 -10.20 12.23 -6.42
CA ALA A 51 -10.21 13.08 -7.62
C ALA A 51 -8.81 13.35 -8.19
N LEU A 52 -7.76 13.17 -7.39
CA LEU A 52 -6.36 13.41 -7.73
C LEU A 52 -5.57 12.10 -7.95
N GLU A 53 -6.24 10.99 -8.26
CA GLU A 53 -5.62 9.65 -8.44
C GLU A 53 -4.37 9.65 -9.35
N HIS A 54 -4.34 10.52 -10.37
CA HIS A 54 -3.22 10.63 -11.31
C HIS A 54 -2.37 11.90 -11.13
N ALA A 55 -2.63 12.69 -10.09
CA ALA A 55 -1.88 13.88 -9.78
C ALA A 55 -0.79 13.61 -8.74
N SER A 56 0.13 14.55 -8.58
CA SER A 56 1.17 14.44 -7.55
C SER A 56 0.62 14.71 -6.15
N GLN A 57 1.27 14.12 -5.14
CA GLN A 57 1.07 14.49 -3.74
C GLN A 57 1.18 16.02 -3.50
N ASP A 58 2.06 16.69 -4.25
CA ASP A 58 2.18 18.15 -4.21
C ASP A 58 0.91 18.87 -4.67
N ALA A 59 0.18 18.33 -5.67
CA ALA A 59 -1.08 18.89 -6.10
C ALA A 59 -2.13 18.81 -4.98
N TYR A 60 -2.24 17.66 -4.31
CA TYR A 60 -3.11 17.48 -3.14
C TYR A 60 -2.78 18.50 -2.04
N ASN A 61 -1.50 18.60 -1.66
CA ASN A 61 -1.04 19.51 -0.60
C ASN A 61 -1.32 20.99 -0.94
N ARG A 62 -1.17 21.39 -2.21
CA ARG A 62 -1.48 22.75 -2.67
C ARG A 62 -2.95 23.07 -2.53
N ILE A 63 -3.84 22.12 -2.84
CA ILE A 63 -5.28 22.29 -2.67
C ILE A 63 -5.63 22.39 -1.19
N CYS A 64 -5.11 21.50 -0.31
CA CYS A 64 -5.33 21.60 1.13
C CYS A 64 -4.95 22.99 1.65
N ARG A 65 -3.75 23.49 1.30
CA ARG A 65 -3.31 24.83 1.70
C ARG A 65 -4.24 25.94 1.20
N ALA A 66 -4.65 25.87 -0.06
CA ALA A 66 -5.58 26.85 -0.62
C ALA A 66 -6.94 26.80 0.09
N THR A 67 -7.43 25.60 0.43
CA THR A 67 -8.67 25.44 1.19
C THR A 67 -8.55 26.06 2.57
N THR A 68 -7.51 25.73 3.33
CA THR A 68 -7.28 26.31 4.67
C THR A 68 -7.18 27.83 4.64
N GLN A 69 -6.52 28.39 3.61
CA GLN A 69 -6.35 29.85 3.50
C GLN A 69 -7.63 30.59 3.13
N ASN A 70 -8.41 30.07 2.17
CA ASN A 70 -9.58 30.79 1.64
C ASN A 70 -10.86 30.52 2.43
N PHE A 71 -10.93 29.39 3.15
CA PHE A 71 -12.09 28.98 3.93
C PHE A 71 -11.78 28.87 5.42
N ALA A 72 -10.83 29.66 5.92
CA ALA A 72 -10.47 29.68 7.34
C ALA A 72 -11.73 29.89 8.22
N GLY A 73 -11.92 29.01 9.20
CA GLY A 73 -13.08 29.02 10.10
C GLY A 73 -14.34 28.34 9.57
N ALA A 74 -14.33 27.79 8.35
CA ALA A 74 -15.39 26.89 7.90
C ALA A 74 -15.30 25.54 8.63
N ASP A 75 -16.46 24.89 8.80
CA ASP A 75 -16.56 23.62 9.52
C ASP A 75 -15.69 22.53 8.88
N GLY A 76 -14.95 21.80 9.70
CA GLY A 76 -14.04 20.73 9.28
C GLY A 76 -12.74 21.17 8.58
N VAL A 77 -12.47 22.46 8.36
CA VAL A 77 -11.23 22.89 7.67
C VAL A 77 -9.97 22.51 8.44
N ASP A 78 -10.02 22.50 9.76
CA ASP A 78 -8.92 22.09 10.62
C ASP A 78 -8.72 20.56 10.64
N ASP A 79 -9.70 19.79 10.15
CA ASP A 79 -9.63 18.32 10.05
C ASP A 79 -9.08 17.83 8.70
N LEU A 80 -8.65 18.75 7.81
CA LEU A 80 -8.05 18.36 6.53
C LEU A 80 -6.81 17.50 6.76
N LEU A 81 -6.81 16.31 6.15
CA LEU A 81 -5.77 15.33 6.31
C LEU A 81 -4.61 15.60 5.36
N SER A 82 -3.40 15.33 5.83
CA SER A 82 -2.24 15.20 4.94
C SER A 82 -2.45 14.04 3.95
N PHE A 83 -1.72 14.04 2.83
CA PHE A 83 -1.77 12.95 1.86
C PHE A 83 -1.51 11.58 2.50
N TYR A 84 -0.48 11.48 3.35
CA TYR A 84 -0.17 10.25 4.07
C TYR A 84 -1.31 9.85 5.03
N SER A 85 -1.90 10.82 5.72
CA SER A 85 -2.98 10.57 6.68
C SER A 85 -4.25 10.08 5.99
N VAL A 86 -4.58 10.60 4.80
CA VAL A 86 -5.75 10.13 4.05
C VAL A 86 -5.52 8.73 3.48
N GLU A 87 -4.32 8.41 2.97
CA GLU A 87 -3.98 7.04 2.55
C GLU A 87 -4.09 6.04 3.69
N LYS A 88 -3.50 6.40 4.85
CA LYS A 88 -3.58 5.57 6.05
C LYS A 88 -5.03 5.36 6.49
N LEU A 89 -5.85 6.41 6.45
CA LEU A 89 -7.26 6.32 6.82
C LEU A 89 -8.05 5.42 5.85
N ILE A 90 -7.82 5.55 4.54
CA ILE A 90 -8.45 4.70 3.53
C ILE A 90 -8.05 3.23 3.73
N SER A 91 -6.76 2.96 3.95
CA SER A 91 -6.27 1.62 4.28
C SER A 91 -6.94 1.06 5.55
N GLN A 92 -7.08 1.87 6.61
CA GLN A 92 -7.74 1.45 7.84
C GLN A 92 -9.21 1.08 7.63
N TYR A 93 -9.93 1.82 6.79
CA TYR A 93 -11.34 1.55 6.52
C TYR A 93 -11.58 0.36 5.58
N THR A 94 -10.76 0.24 4.54
CA THR A 94 -10.92 -0.79 3.51
C THR A 94 -10.18 -2.08 3.86
N GLY A 95 -9.20 -2.00 4.76
CA GLY A 95 -8.21 -3.05 5.01
C GLY A 95 -7.22 -3.26 3.87
N VAL A 96 -7.34 -2.54 2.76
CA VAL A 96 -6.53 -2.75 1.56
C VAL A 96 -5.17 -2.10 1.72
N GLU A 97 -4.15 -2.93 1.86
CA GLU A 97 -2.73 -2.55 1.83
C GLU A 97 -2.03 -3.30 0.70
N SER A 98 -1.13 -2.62 -0.01
CA SER A 98 -0.29 -3.25 -1.02
C SER A 98 0.78 -4.12 -0.37
N ILE A 99 0.95 -5.34 -0.89
CA ILE A 99 2.08 -6.21 -0.57
C ILE A 99 3.19 -5.93 -1.60
N GLU A 100 4.38 -5.63 -1.10
CA GLU A 100 5.54 -5.33 -1.94
C GLU A 100 6.60 -6.43 -1.87
N HIS A 101 7.06 -6.83 -3.05
CA HIS A 101 8.26 -7.66 -3.22
C HIS A 101 9.25 -6.97 -4.15
N ASP A 102 10.53 -7.30 -4.00
CA ASP A 102 11.53 -6.85 -4.96
C ASP A 102 11.28 -7.50 -6.32
N MET A 103 11.53 -6.77 -7.40
CA MET A 103 11.29 -7.23 -8.76
C MET A 103 12.51 -7.04 -9.64
N CYS A 104 12.77 -8.03 -10.50
CA CYS A 104 13.82 -7.91 -11.49
C CYS A 104 13.44 -6.86 -12.54
N PRO A 105 14.28 -5.85 -12.80
CA PRO A 105 13.96 -4.79 -13.75
C PRO A 105 13.92 -5.21 -15.22
N LYS A 106 14.36 -6.44 -15.54
CA LYS A 106 14.38 -6.97 -16.91
C LYS A 106 13.33 -8.03 -17.18
N SER A 107 13.17 -8.99 -16.26
CA SER A 107 12.25 -10.12 -16.46
C SER A 107 10.91 -9.93 -15.77
N CYS A 108 10.76 -8.88 -14.97
CA CYS A 108 9.61 -8.65 -14.08
C CYS A 108 9.36 -9.80 -13.09
N LEU A 109 10.35 -10.66 -12.86
CA LEU A 109 10.28 -11.72 -11.85
C LEU A 109 10.29 -11.10 -10.45
N ALA A 110 9.30 -11.45 -9.64
CA ALA A 110 9.25 -11.08 -8.22
C ALA A 110 10.14 -12.02 -7.38
N PHE A 111 10.90 -11.44 -6.45
CA PHE A 111 11.74 -12.14 -5.50
C PHE A 111 10.88 -12.49 -4.27
N THR A 112 10.19 -13.61 -4.38
CA THR A 112 9.28 -14.16 -3.37
C THR A 112 9.29 -15.68 -3.44
N GLY A 113 8.60 -16.36 -2.53
CA GLY A 113 8.63 -17.82 -2.38
C GLY A 113 10.07 -18.36 -2.30
N PRO A 114 10.36 -19.46 -3.03
CA PRO A 114 11.70 -20.01 -3.18
C PRO A 114 12.79 -19.05 -3.70
N TYR A 115 12.44 -17.86 -4.18
CA TYR A 115 13.38 -16.86 -4.69
C TYR A 115 13.60 -15.67 -3.76
N ALA A 116 13.00 -15.65 -2.55
CA ALA A 116 13.07 -14.51 -1.65
C ALA A 116 14.51 -14.08 -1.28
N ASP A 117 15.40 -15.05 -1.07
CA ASP A 117 16.78 -14.79 -0.64
C ASP A 117 17.78 -14.59 -1.80
N LEU A 118 17.31 -14.52 -3.05
CA LEU A 118 18.18 -14.32 -4.21
C LEU A 118 18.47 -12.83 -4.44
N ASP A 119 19.75 -12.47 -4.55
CA ASP A 119 20.16 -11.12 -4.96
C ASP A 119 20.06 -10.87 -6.49
N ASN A 120 20.07 -11.96 -7.27
CA ASN A 120 20.13 -11.93 -8.73
C ASN A 120 19.03 -12.77 -9.35
N CYS A 121 18.45 -12.27 -10.44
CA CYS A 121 17.36 -12.96 -11.11
C CYS A 121 17.81 -14.31 -11.70
N PRO A 122 17.13 -15.43 -11.39
CA PRO A 122 17.50 -16.74 -11.93
C PRO A 122 17.30 -16.85 -13.45
N MET A 123 16.53 -15.94 -14.06
CA MET A 123 16.22 -15.96 -15.50
C MET A 123 17.22 -15.17 -16.34
N CYS A 124 17.75 -14.06 -15.81
CA CYS A 124 18.55 -13.11 -16.60
C CYS A 124 19.77 -12.55 -15.86
N THR A 125 20.11 -13.15 -14.70
CA THR A 125 21.24 -12.83 -13.81
C THR A 125 21.34 -11.39 -13.34
N THR A 126 20.37 -10.55 -13.67
CA THR A 126 20.35 -9.13 -13.31
C THR A 126 20.03 -8.99 -11.83
N SER A 127 20.84 -8.21 -11.11
CA SER A 127 20.59 -7.88 -9.71
C SER A 127 19.28 -7.12 -9.56
N HIS A 128 18.52 -7.41 -8.51
CA HIS A 128 17.33 -6.64 -8.18
C HIS A 128 17.63 -5.34 -7.42
N TRP A 129 18.89 -5.06 -7.09
CA TRP A 129 19.29 -3.83 -6.41
C TRP A 129 19.51 -2.69 -7.41
N ASP A 130 19.12 -1.48 -7.02
CA ASP A 130 19.47 -0.25 -7.72
C ASP A 130 20.97 0.02 -7.55
N GLN A 131 21.74 -0.31 -8.60
CA GLN A 131 23.19 -0.17 -8.60
C GLN A 131 23.64 1.29 -8.47
N ALA A 132 22.88 2.24 -9.02
CA ALA A 132 23.23 3.66 -8.93
C ALA A 132 23.10 4.16 -7.48
N LYS A 133 22.01 3.80 -6.79
CA LYS A 133 21.82 4.14 -5.36
C LYS A 133 22.81 3.41 -4.45
N LEU A 134 23.13 2.15 -4.77
CA LEU A 134 24.10 1.38 -4.00
C LEU A 134 25.50 2.02 -4.09
N GLN A 135 25.92 2.41 -5.29
CA GLN A 135 27.18 3.12 -5.51
C GLN A 135 27.20 4.49 -4.84
N ALA A 136 26.15 5.30 -5.01
CA ALA A 136 26.04 6.63 -4.41
C ALA A 136 26.14 6.62 -2.88
N ASN A 137 25.65 5.55 -2.24
CA ASN A 137 25.67 5.39 -0.78
C ASN A 137 26.82 4.51 -0.27
N ASN A 138 27.85 4.23 -1.08
CA ASN A 138 28.98 3.36 -0.70
C ASN A 138 28.54 2.00 -0.11
N GLY A 139 27.48 1.40 -0.67
CA GLY A 139 26.96 0.11 -0.23
C GLY A 139 26.15 0.12 1.07
N ARG A 140 25.91 1.29 1.68
CA ARG A 140 25.21 1.40 2.99
C ARG A 140 23.72 1.11 2.93
N SER A 141 23.09 1.35 1.78
CA SER A 141 21.66 1.12 1.58
C SER A 141 21.43 0.33 0.31
N ARG A 142 20.72 -0.79 0.47
CA ARG A 142 20.24 -1.62 -0.63
C ARG A 142 18.78 -1.27 -0.85
N VAL A 143 18.48 -0.74 -2.02
CA VAL A 143 17.12 -0.39 -2.44
C VAL A 143 16.83 -1.16 -3.70
N ALA A 144 15.68 -1.82 -3.77
CA ALA A 144 15.26 -2.54 -4.96
C ALA A 144 15.17 -1.58 -6.16
N ALA A 145 15.64 -2.04 -7.32
CA ALA A 145 15.53 -1.31 -8.58
C ALA A 145 14.07 -1.15 -9.02
N GLN A 146 13.25 -2.18 -8.75
CA GLN A 146 11.81 -2.17 -8.99
C GLN A 146 11.09 -3.00 -7.91
N LYS A 147 9.80 -2.71 -7.70
CA LYS A 147 8.91 -3.43 -6.80
C LYS A 147 7.78 -4.10 -7.58
N PHE A 148 7.44 -5.32 -7.21
CA PHE A 148 6.22 -6.00 -7.63
C PHE A 148 5.15 -5.72 -6.57
N ILE A 149 4.05 -5.10 -6.99
CA ILE A 149 2.96 -4.69 -6.10
C ILE A 149 1.81 -5.68 -6.27
N THR A 150 1.39 -6.30 -5.17
CA THR A 150 0.21 -7.15 -5.11
C THR A 150 -0.87 -6.47 -4.28
N ILE A 151 -2.06 -6.30 -4.87
CA ILE A 151 -3.24 -5.83 -4.12
C ILE A 151 -4.01 -7.08 -3.66
N PRO A 152 -4.04 -7.40 -2.35
CA PRO A 152 -4.64 -8.63 -1.86
C PRO A 152 -6.15 -8.63 -2.08
N LEU A 153 -6.70 -9.76 -2.54
CA LEU A 153 -8.13 -9.90 -2.81
C LEU A 153 -8.97 -9.97 -1.52
N GLY A 154 -8.44 -10.59 -0.46
CA GLY A 154 -9.15 -10.79 0.81
C GLY A 154 -9.74 -9.49 1.40
N PRO A 155 -8.92 -8.46 1.66
CA PRO A 155 -9.42 -7.19 2.19
C PRO A 155 -10.41 -6.48 1.27
N GLN A 156 -10.25 -6.60 -0.05
CA GLN A 156 -11.21 -6.03 -1.01
C GLN A 156 -12.60 -6.66 -0.85
N LEU A 157 -12.65 -8.00 -0.79
CA LEU A 157 -13.92 -8.72 -0.57
C LEU A 157 -14.52 -8.36 0.79
N GLN A 158 -13.72 -8.30 1.84
CA GLN A 158 -14.18 -7.92 3.17
C GLN A 158 -14.77 -6.52 3.20
N SER A 159 -14.15 -5.56 2.50
CA SER A 159 -14.67 -4.20 2.40
C SER A 159 -15.96 -4.12 1.58
N LEU A 160 -16.10 -4.91 0.52
CA LEU A 160 -17.30 -4.93 -0.33
C LEU A 160 -18.51 -5.53 0.39
N TYR A 161 -18.30 -6.61 1.15
CA TYR A 161 -19.35 -7.31 1.90
C TYR A 161 -19.36 -6.95 3.40
N ARG A 162 -18.88 -5.74 3.71
CA ARG A 162 -18.73 -5.25 5.09
C ARG A 162 -20.07 -5.00 5.79
N ASP A 163 -21.08 -4.58 5.03
CA ASP A 163 -22.43 -4.33 5.51
C ASP A 163 -23.31 -5.55 5.21
N PRO A 164 -23.92 -6.20 6.22
CA PRO A 164 -24.82 -7.33 6.01
C PRO A 164 -26.07 -7.00 5.19
N GLU A 165 -26.42 -5.72 5.04
CA GLU A 165 -27.58 -5.27 4.27
C GLU A 165 -27.27 -4.98 2.77
N ASN A 166 -26.00 -5.08 2.36
CA ASN A 166 -25.57 -4.98 0.94
C ASN A 166 -25.75 -6.27 0.15
#